data_AF-A0A168MK45-F1
#
_entry.id   AF-A0A168MK45-F1
#
_cell.length_a   1.000
_cell.length_b   1.000
_cell.length_c   1.000
_cell.angle_alpha   90.00
_cell.angle_beta   90.00
_cell.angle_gamma   90.00
#
_symmetry.space_group_name_H-M   'P 1'
#
loop_
_entity.id
_entity.type
_entity.pdbx_description
1 polymer ?
#
loop_
_entity_poly.entity_id
_entity_poly.type
_entity_poly.pdbx_seq_one_letter_code
_entity_poly.pdbx_strand_id
1 'polypeptide(L)' 'MNSEPLPLNVKVESSKDINMHGANSILGDFLHKGAAIHSANNTISGQLHGLHQGLREERKLQQHYRDAKSADS' A
#
# COMPACT_ATOMS: atom_id res chain seq x y z
N MET A 1 3.88 26.04 -28.44
CA MET A 1 4.29 24.64 -28.61
C MET A 1 3.19 23.79 -27.98
N ASN A 2 2.46 23.01 -28.77
CA ASN A 2 1.41 22.13 -28.26
C ASN A 2 2.07 20.84 -27.76
N SER A 3 2.09 20.63 -26.45
CA SER A 3 2.58 19.39 -25.84
C SER A 3 1.41 18.43 -25.65
N GLU A 4 1.15 17.58 -26.64
CA GLU A 4 0.23 16.45 -26.45
C GLU A 4 0.93 15.35 -25.64
N PRO A 5 0.30 14.83 -24.57
CA PRO A 5 0.86 13.73 -23.81
C PRO A 5 0.88 12.44 -24.65
N LEU A 6 2.07 11.86 -24.83
CA LEU A 6 2.24 10.58 -25.51
C LEU A 6 2.20 9.44 -24.50
N PRO A 7 1.60 8.28 -24.84
CA PRO A 7 1.62 7.12 -23.97
C PRO A 7 3.06 6.58 -23.84
N LEU A 8 3.48 6.30 -22.60
CA LEU A 8 4.76 5.66 -22.32
C LEU A 8 4.65 4.15 -22.53
N ASN A 9 5.59 3.57 -23.27
CA ASN A 9 5.71 2.12 -23.39
C ASN A 9 6.47 1.58 -22.18
N VAL A 10 5.77 0.93 -21.25
CA VAL A 10 6.34 0.37 -20.01
C VAL A 10 6.47 -1.14 -20.13
N LYS A 11 7.70 -1.66 -19.98
CA LYS A 11 7.98 -3.10 -19.91
C LYS A 11 8.25 -3.49 -18.47
N VAL A 12 7.54 -4.49 -17.96
CA VAL A 12 7.81 -5.07 -16.63
C VAL A 12 8.96 -6.06 -16.76
N GLU A 13 10.12 -5.74 -16.19
CA GLU A 13 11.30 -6.60 -16.23
C GLU A 13 11.28 -7.69 -15.17
N SER A 14 10.64 -7.44 -14.03
CA SER A 14 10.45 -8.43 -12.96
C SER A 14 9.22 -8.11 -12.11
N SER A 15 8.61 -9.15 -11.56
CA SER A 15 7.54 -9.07 -10.56
C SER A 15 7.92 -9.98 -9.40
N LYS A 16 7.77 -9.49 -8.17
CA LYS A 16 8.07 -10.26 -6.95
C LYS A 16 6.90 -10.15 -6.01
N ASP A 17 6.54 -11.27 -5.41
CA ASP A 17 5.55 -11.30 -4.35
C ASP A 17 6.07 -10.57 -3.11
N ILE A 18 5.17 -9.83 -2.47
CA ILE A 18 5.44 -9.16 -1.21
C ILE A 18 4.55 -9.74 -0.12
N ASN A 19 5.11 -9.90 1.07
CA ASN A 19 4.31 -10.27 2.23
C ASN A 19 3.53 -9.06 2.78
N MET A 20 2.60 -9.31 3.70
CA MET A 20 1.75 -8.29 4.32
C MET A 20 2.55 -7.14 4.95
N HIS A 21 3.69 -7.44 5.57
CA HIS A 21 4.56 -6.42 6.18
C HIS A 21 5.17 -5.50 5.12
N GLY A 22 5.68 -6.07 4.02
CA GLY A 22 6.20 -5.33 2.88
C GLY A 22 5.13 -4.46 2.23
N ALA A 23 3.93 -5.00 2.00
CA ALA A 23 2.80 -4.25 1.45
C ALA A 23 2.41 -3.06 2.32
N ASN A 24 2.30 -3.27 3.64
CA ASN A 24 1.97 -2.21 4.58
C ASN A 24 3.05 -1.10 4.61
N SER A 25 4.33 -1.47 4.55
CA SER A 25 5.43 -0.51 4.52
C SER A 25 5.44 0.32 3.23
N ILE A 26 5.27 -0.33 2.07
CA ILE A 26 5.26 0.35 0.77
C ILE A 26 4.09 1.34 0.69
N LEU A 27 2.89 0.93 1.10
CA LEU A 27 1.71 1.81 1.10
C LEU A 27 1.87 2.98 2.07
N GLY A 28 2.41 2.74 3.27
CA GLY A 28 2.69 3.80 4.23
C GLY A 28 3.65 4.85 3.66
N ASP A 29 4.77 4.40 3.08
CA ASP A 29 5.76 5.27 2.44
C ASP A 29 5.18 6.03 1.25
N PHE A 30 4.41 5.35 0.41
CA PHE A 30 3.79 5.93 -0.77
C PHE A 30 2.76 7.00 -0.41
N LEU A 31 1.91 6.76 0.60
CA LEU A 31 0.91 7.72 1.07
C LEU A 31 1.56 8.90 1.80
N HIS A 32 2.68 8.70 2.50
CA HIS A 32 3.39 9.76 3.22
C HIS A 32 4.24 10.64 2.30
N LYS A 33 4.93 10.04 1.32
CA LYS A 33 5.84 10.74 0.39
C LYS A 33 5.11 11.23 -0.87
N GLY A 34 3.96 10.65 -1.19
CA GLY A 34 3.17 10.93 -2.38
C GLY A 34 2.36 12.23 -2.29
N ALA A 35 3.04 13.38 -2.27
CA ALA A 35 2.39 14.68 -2.47
C ALA A 35 1.65 14.76 -3.83
N ALA A 36 2.09 13.99 -4.83
CA ALA A 36 1.55 13.99 -6.19
C ALA A 36 0.22 13.21 -6.36
N ILE A 37 -0.10 12.24 -5.50
CA ILE A 37 -1.34 11.44 -5.63
C ILE A 37 -2.53 12.25 -5.12
N HIS A 38 -2.34 12.94 -3.99
CA HIS A 38 -3.34 13.85 -3.43
C HIS A 38 -3.68 15.00 -4.40
N SER A 39 -2.72 15.45 -5.23
CA SER A 39 -2.99 16.48 -6.23
C SER A 39 -3.57 15.96 -7.54
N ALA A 40 -3.36 14.67 -7.88
CA ALA A 40 -3.70 14.12 -9.19
C ALA A 40 -4.95 13.23 -9.21
N ASN A 41 -5.29 12.52 -8.13
CA ASN A 41 -6.49 11.66 -8.07
C ASN A 41 -6.91 11.30 -6.63
N ASN A 42 -7.86 12.06 -6.08
CA ASN A 42 -8.37 11.87 -4.71
C ASN A 42 -9.01 10.51 -4.48
N THR A 43 -9.68 9.95 -5.48
CA THR A 43 -10.36 8.64 -5.38
C THR A 43 -9.35 7.51 -5.17
N ILE A 44 -8.27 7.50 -5.95
CA ILE A 44 -7.20 6.49 -5.82
C ILE A 44 -6.49 6.63 -4.47
N SER A 45 -6.24 7.87 -4.03
CA SER A 45 -5.66 8.13 -2.70
C SER A 45 -6.53 7.53 -1.59
N GLY A 46 -7.85 7.74 -1.64
CA GLY A 46 -8.79 7.18 -0.67
C GLY A 46 -8.81 5.65 -0.66
N GLN A 47 -8.80 5.01 -1.84
CA GLN A 47 -8.76 3.55 -1.96
C GLN A 47 -7.46 2.96 -1.37
N LEU A 48 -6.31 3.58 -1.67
CA LEU A 48 -5.03 3.15 -1.11
C LEU A 48 -4.94 3.37 0.40
N HIS A 49 -5.54 4.45 0.90
CA HIS A 49 -5.64 4.71 2.33
C HIS A 49 -6.51 3.65 3.02
N GLY A 50 -7.66 3.30 2.46
CA GLY A 50 -8.51 2.21 2.96
C GLY A 50 -7.80 0.86 2.98
N LEU A 51 -7.04 0.53 1.93
CA LEU A 51 -6.23 -0.68 1.88
C LEU A 51 -5.15 -0.69 2.97
N HIS A 52 -4.43 0.41 3.15
CA HIS A 52 -3.41 0.54 4.20
C HIS A 52 -4.03 0.40 5.61
N GLN A 53 -5.22 0.95 5.84
CA GLN A 53 -5.93 0.75 7.11
C GLN A 53 -6.28 -0.72 7.34
N GLY A 54 -6.85 -1.40 6.35
CA GLY A 54 -7.17 -2.83 6.46
C GLY A 54 -5.94 -3.71 6.77
N LEU A 55 -4.80 -3.44 6.12
CA LEU A 55 -3.55 -4.16 6.40
C LEU A 55 -3.03 -3.94 7.84
N ARG A 56 -3.24 -2.73 8.39
CA ARG A 56 -2.88 -2.45 9.79
C ARG A 56 -3.79 -3.18 10.77
N GLU A 57 -5.07 -3.32 10.46
CA GLU A 57 -6.04 -4.03 11.28
C GLU A 57 -5.75 -5.54 11.30
N GLU A 58 -5.52 -6.13 10.13
CA GLU A 58 -5.11 -7.53 10.01
C GLU A 58 -3.84 -7.84 10.80
N ARG A 59 -2.84 -6.95 10.74
CA ARG A 59 -1.62 -7.10 11.55
C ARG A 59 -1.91 -7.09 13.05
N LYS A 60 -2.82 -6.22 13.53
CA LYS A 60 -3.21 -6.17 14.95
C LYS A 60 -3.92 -7.45 15.35
N LEU A 61 -4.86 -7.94 14.54
CA LEU A 61 -5.58 -9.18 14.79
C LEU A 61 -4.61 -10.35 14.91
N GLN A 62 -3.68 -10.51 13.97
CA GLN A 62 -2.66 -11.55 14.03
C GLN A 62 -1.82 -11.49 15.30
N GLN A 63 -1.51 -10.29 15.79
CA GLN A 63 -0.77 -10.13 17.04
C GLN A 63 -1.60 -10.58 18.25
N HIS A 64 -2.86 -10.17 18.33
CA HIS A 64 -3.77 -10.65 19.38
C HIS A 64 -3.94 -12.18 19.39
N TYR A 65 -4.05 -12.81 18.22
CA TYR A 65 -4.10 -14.27 18.13
C TYR A 65 -2.81 -14.95 18.62
N ARG A 66 -1.64 -14.35 18.36
CA ARG A 66 -0.35 -14.87 18.87
C ARG A 66 -0.26 -14.76 20.39
N ASP A 67 -0.64 -13.61 20.94
CA ASP A 67 -0.58 -13.35 22.37
C ASP A 67 -1.55 -14.24 23.16
N ALA A 68 -2.76 -14.45 22.63
CA ALA A 68 -3.75 -15.38 23.20
C ALA A 68 -3.25 -16.82 23.19
N LYS A 69 -2.60 -17.26 22.10
CA LYS A 69 -2.03 -18.62 22.01
C LYS A 69 -0.87 -18.84 22.99
N SER A 70 -0.10 -17.81 23.30
CA SER A 70 0.98 -17.89 24.30
C SER A 70 0.51 -17.84 25.75
N ALA A 71 -0.72 -17.38 26.01
CA ALA A 71 -1.29 -17.33 27.36
C ALA A 71 -1.99 -18.64 27.78
N ASP A 72 -2.26 -19.52 26.81
CA ASP A 72 -2.92 -20.83 26.99
C ASP A 72 -1.92 -22.00 26.98
N SER A 73 -0.62 -21.71 26.90
CA SER A 73 0.50 -22.68 26.96
C SER A 73 1.32 -22.48 28.23
#